data_AF-A0A7J4D0Y2-F1
#
_entry.id   AF-A0A7J4D0Y2-F1
#
_cell.length_a   1.000
_cell.length_b   1.000
_cell.length_c   1.000
_cell.angle_alpha   90.00
_cell.angle_beta   90.00
_cell.angle_gamma   90.00
#
_symmetry.space_group_name_H-M   'P 1'
#
loop_
_entity.id
_entity.type
_entity.pdbx_description
1 polymer ?
#
loop_
_entity_poly.entity_id
_entity_poly.type
_entity_poly.pdbx_seq_one_letter_code
_entity_poly.pdbx_strand_id
1 'polypeptide(L)'
;MPKHNKPNRGSMAYSPRKRARSETPHISSWAASDSEKPRIQGFAGYKVGMSHIMAVDYRKRSTTAGQEVRMPVTVVEVPPMKVVAARGYVKDTYGLRTLTEAWDKKLDPELERRIPIPKKHDAKAAWKKMKDGDLEDIRLLIQTQPKMVAGIPKKKPEIMEMAIGGGSMDDQMAFAKKMLGKEVTINDFASNGEMLDAVAVTTGYGFQGHVKRWGVKLLTHKNSKHRRM
;
A
#
# COMPACT_ATOMS: atom_id res chain seq x y z
N MET A 1 -20.98 -38.72 -11.04
CA MET A 1 -21.39 -37.35 -10.60
C MET A 1 -21.40 -37.29 -9.08
N PRO A 2 -21.09 -36.14 -8.45
CA PRO A 2 -21.23 -35.97 -7.00
C PRO A 2 -22.69 -36.20 -6.57
N LYS A 3 -22.90 -36.94 -5.47
CA LYS A 3 -24.26 -37.22 -4.96
C LYS A 3 -24.90 -36.03 -4.24
N HIS A 4 -24.08 -35.11 -3.71
CA HIS A 4 -24.53 -33.92 -2.98
C HIS A 4 -23.78 -32.68 -3.45
N ASN A 5 -24.51 -31.57 -3.58
CA ASN A 5 -23.95 -30.28 -3.95
C ASN A 5 -23.30 -29.62 -2.73
N LYS A 6 -22.15 -28.98 -2.94
CA LYS A 6 -21.44 -28.20 -1.92
C LYS A 6 -20.73 -27.02 -2.58
N PRO A 7 -20.53 -25.90 -1.87
CA PRO A 7 -19.70 -24.81 -2.36
C PRO A 7 -18.25 -25.24 -2.57
N ASN A 8 -17.57 -24.57 -3.50
CA ASN A 8 -16.14 -24.74 -3.73
C ASN A 8 -15.34 -24.32 -2.49
N ARG A 9 -14.30 -25.10 -2.17
CA ARG A 9 -13.44 -24.86 -0.99
C ARG A 9 -12.26 -23.97 -1.37
N GLY A 10 -12.29 -22.75 -0.84
CA GLY A 10 -11.30 -21.72 -1.13
C GLY A 10 -11.61 -20.95 -2.40
N SER A 11 -11.38 -19.63 -2.36
CA SER A 11 -11.57 -18.77 -3.53
C SER A 11 -10.48 -19.01 -4.58
N MET A 12 -10.91 -19.15 -5.83
CA MET A 12 -10.04 -19.28 -7.00
C MET A 12 -9.37 -17.96 -7.40
N ALA A 13 -9.95 -16.81 -7.00
CA ALA A 13 -9.40 -15.49 -7.29
C ALA A 13 -8.01 -15.26 -6.64
N TYR A 14 -7.71 -15.98 -5.56
CA TYR A 14 -6.41 -15.94 -4.88
C TYR A 14 -5.52 -17.14 -5.23
N SER A 15 -5.85 -17.87 -6.31
CA SER A 15 -5.01 -18.94 -6.85
C SER A 15 -4.13 -18.39 -7.99
N PRO A 16 -2.85 -18.80 -8.09
CA PRO A 16 -2.11 -19.67 -7.17
C PRO A 16 -1.71 -18.97 -5.87
N ARG A 17 -1.95 -19.61 -4.72
CA ARG A 17 -1.52 -19.13 -3.38
C ARG A 17 0.00 -19.28 -3.21
N LYS A 18 0.77 -18.36 -3.78
CA LYS A 18 2.25 -18.36 -3.77
C LYS A 18 2.83 -17.25 -2.89
N ARG A 19 4.12 -17.35 -2.57
CA ARG A 19 4.85 -16.29 -1.85
C ARG A 19 4.85 -15.01 -2.70
N ALA A 20 4.60 -13.87 -2.07
CA ALA A 20 4.74 -12.57 -2.71
C ALA A 20 6.20 -12.34 -3.14
N ARG A 21 6.41 -11.64 -4.26
CA ARG A 21 7.77 -11.35 -4.79
C ARG A 21 8.54 -10.36 -3.91
N SER A 22 7.83 -9.47 -3.23
CA SER A 22 8.37 -8.45 -2.34
C SER A 22 7.57 -8.43 -1.04
N GLU A 23 8.20 -7.95 0.03
CA GLU A 23 7.53 -7.61 1.29
C GLU A 23 6.66 -6.36 1.18
N THR A 24 7.10 -5.40 0.34
CA THR A 24 6.36 -4.18 0.04
C THR A 24 5.28 -4.50 -0.99
N PRO A 25 4.00 -4.25 -0.69
CA PRO A 25 2.92 -4.45 -1.65
C PRO A 25 3.05 -3.46 -2.80
N HIS A 26 2.62 -3.89 -3.99
CA HIS A 26 2.52 -3.03 -5.16
C HIS A 26 1.07 -2.66 -5.39
N ILE A 27 0.78 -1.36 -5.49
CA ILE A 27 -0.55 -0.83 -5.77
C ILE A 27 -0.66 -0.64 -7.27
N SER A 28 -1.53 -1.42 -7.91
CA SER A 28 -1.73 -1.40 -9.37
C SER A 28 -2.67 -0.30 -9.83
N SER A 29 -3.65 0.06 -8.99
CA SER A 29 -4.71 0.99 -9.32
C SER A 29 -4.97 1.92 -8.14
N TRP A 30 -5.07 3.21 -8.44
CA TRP A 30 -5.39 4.24 -7.47
C TRP A 30 -6.83 4.72 -7.69
N ALA A 31 -7.49 5.14 -6.61
CA ALA A 31 -8.85 5.63 -6.70
C ALA A 31 -8.88 6.97 -7.45
N ALA A 32 -9.87 7.16 -8.33
CA ALA A 32 -10.15 8.49 -8.87
C ALA A 32 -10.55 9.42 -7.70
N SER A 33 -10.03 10.64 -7.70
CA SER A 33 -10.35 11.63 -6.68
C SER A 33 -10.92 12.87 -7.33
N ASP A 34 -12.17 13.16 -7.02
CA ASP A 34 -12.90 14.35 -7.51
C ASP A 34 -12.65 15.58 -6.64
N SER A 35 -11.62 15.56 -5.78
CA SER A 35 -11.28 16.72 -4.96
C SER A 35 -10.67 17.82 -5.81
N GLU A 36 -11.04 19.08 -5.58
CA GLU A 36 -10.42 20.22 -6.26
C GLU A 36 -8.94 20.40 -5.89
N LYS A 37 -8.53 19.93 -4.71
CA LYS A 37 -7.15 20.11 -4.22
C LYS A 37 -6.34 18.82 -4.36
N PRO A 38 -5.11 18.91 -4.89
CA PRO A 38 -4.24 17.75 -4.99
C PRO A 38 -3.86 17.23 -3.60
N ARG A 39 -4.06 15.93 -3.35
CA ARG A 39 -3.68 15.21 -2.12
C ARG A 39 -2.95 13.92 -2.45
N ILE A 40 -2.13 13.46 -1.50
CA ILE A 40 -1.50 12.15 -1.59
C ILE A 40 -2.56 11.07 -1.30
N GLN A 41 -2.51 9.96 -2.04
CA GLN A 41 -3.52 8.90 -1.95
C GLN A 41 -3.06 7.63 -1.21
N GLY A 42 -1.83 7.60 -0.71
CA GLY A 42 -1.33 6.46 0.03
C GLY A 42 -0.31 6.84 1.09
N PHE A 43 -0.28 6.04 2.15
CA PHE A 43 0.68 6.16 3.23
C PHE A 43 1.17 4.77 3.65
N ALA A 44 2.42 4.67 4.09
CA ALA A 44 2.96 3.42 4.59
C ALA A 44 3.20 3.47 6.10
N GLY A 45 2.93 2.34 6.76
CA GLY A 45 3.11 2.19 8.19
C GLY A 45 3.52 0.78 8.56
N TYR A 46 3.94 0.63 9.80
CA TYR A 46 4.42 -0.62 10.37
C TYR A 46 3.42 -1.13 11.38
N LYS A 47 2.91 -2.34 11.18
CA LYS A 47 1.99 -2.97 12.14
C LYS A 47 2.75 -3.26 13.44
N VAL A 48 2.34 -2.60 14.53
CA VAL A 48 2.93 -2.80 15.87
C VAL A 48 2.24 -3.96 16.57
N GLY A 49 0.92 -3.97 16.57
CA GLY A 49 0.16 -4.95 17.33
C GLY A 49 -1.34 -4.78 17.18
N MET A 50 -2.08 -5.48 18.03
CA MET A 50 -3.53 -5.39 18.11
C MET A 50 -3.93 -5.15 19.55
N SER A 51 -4.98 -4.36 19.73
CA SER A 51 -5.61 -4.12 21.02
C SER A 51 -7.12 -4.21 20.84
N HIS A 52 -7.86 -3.80 21.85
CA HIS A 52 -9.29 -3.57 21.74
C HIS A 52 -9.61 -2.19 22.30
N ILE A 53 -10.64 -1.58 21.75
CA ILE A 53 -11.27 -0.39 22.33
C ILE A 53 -12.67 -0.76 22.79
N MET A 54 -13.18 0.03 23.72
CA MET A 54 -14.59 0.06 24.01
C MET A 54 -15.19 1.24 23.24
N ALA A 55 -16.18 0.97 22.40
CA ALA A 55 -16.82 1.97 21.54
C ALA A 55 -18.33 1.89 21.69
N VAL A 56 -19.02 3.02 21.60
CA VAL A 56 -20.49 3.04 21.64
C VAL A 56 -21.02 2.71 20.25
N ASP A 57 -21.92 1.73 20.14
CA ASP A 57 -22.54 1.39 18.85
C ASP A 57 -23.55 2.48 18.44
N TYR A 58 -23.16 3.29 17.44
CA TYR A 58 -23.97 4.38 16.91
C TYR A 58 -25.09 3.91 15.96
N ARG A 59 -25.14 2.63 15.60
CA ARG A 59 -26.10 2.12 14.60
C ARG A 59 -27.48 1.91 15.23
N LYS A 60 -28.42 2.81 14.93
CA LYS A 60 -29.78 2.85 15.50
C LYS A 60 -30.59 1.55 15.40
N ARG A 61 -30.37 0.73 14.37
CA ARG A 61 -31.11 -0.53 14.13
C ARG A 61 -30.40 -1.78 14.68
N SER A 62 -29.24 -1.62 15.31
CA SER A 62 -28.50 -2.71 15.94
C SER A 62 -29.15 -3.10 17.27
N THR A 63 -29.09 -4.38 17.65
CA THR A 63 -29.54 -4.83 18.98
C THR A 63 -28.70 -4.24 20.11
N THR A 64 -27.48 -3.79 19.80
CA THR A 64 -26.54 -3.15 20.74
C THR A 64 -26.52 -1.62 20.62
N ALA A 65 -27.51 -1.00 19.95
CA ALA A 65 -27.54 0.46 19.76
C ALA A 65 -27.44 1.22 21.09
N GLY A 66 -26.51 2.17 21.18
CA GLY A 66 -26.27 2.96 22.39
C GLY A 66 -25.55 2.21 23.52
N GLN A 67 -25.23 0.93 23.34
CA GLN A 67 -24.44 0.15 24.29
C GLN A 67 -22.95 0.22 23.95
N GLU A 68 -22.11 0.03 24.97
CA GLU A 68 -20.67 -0.07 24.82
C GLU A 68 -20.31 -1.48 24.29
N VAL A 69 -19.63 -1.54 23.15
CA VAL A 69 -19.19 -2.76 22.50
C VAL A 69 -17.67 -2.82 22.43
N ARG A 70 -17.12 -4.01 22.68
CA ARG A 70 -15.68 -4.27 22.55
C ARG A 70 -15.31 -4.48 21.07
N MET A 71 -14.47 -3.61 20.52
CA MET A 71 -14.03 -3.69 19.13
C MET A 71 -12.52 -3.98 19.04
N PRO A 72 -12.10 -5.02 18.28
CA PRO A 72 -10.69 -5.26 18.04
C PRO A 72 -10.11 -4.19 17.13
N VAL A 73 -8.94 -3.65 17.48
CA VAL A 73 -8.24 -2.62 16.70
C VAL A 73 -6.81 -3.07 16.40
N THR A 74 -6.26 -2.59 15.28
CA THR A 74 -4.85 -2.77 14.94
C THR A 74 -4.14 -1.44 15.13
N VAL A 75 -3.00 -1.46 15.82
CA VAL A 75 -2.14 -0.29 15.99
C VAL A 75 -1.04 -0.36 14.94
N VAL A 76 -0.95 0.70 14.13
CA VAL A 76 0.04 0.87 13.06
C VAL A 76 0.85 2.12 13.37
N GLU A 77 2.17 1.98 13.47
CA GLU A 77 3.08 3.10 13.63
C GLU A 77 3.39 3.70 12.25
N VAL A 78 3.16 5.01 12.12
CA VAL A 78 3.21 5.74 10.85
C VAL A 78 4.26 6.84 10.93
N PRO A 79 5.55 6.51 10.84
CA PRO A 79 6.60 7.53 10.80
C PRO A 79 6.41 8.44 9.57
N PRO A 80 6.75 9.74 9.65
CA PRO A 80 6.82 10.60 8.48
C PRO A 80 7.61 9.97 7.33
N MET A 81 7.11 10.09 6.11
CA MET A 81 7.78 9.58 4.91
C MET A 81 8.41 10.74 4.13
N LYS A 82 9.54 10.51 3.45
CA LYS A 82 10.24 11.57 2.71
C LYS A 82 10.00 11.44 1.21
N VAL A 83 9.63 12.52 0.54
CA VAL A 83 9.46 12.56 -0.92
C VAL A 83 10.83 12.74 -1.58
N VAL A 84 11.25 11.75 -2.34
CA VAL A 84 12.60 11.73 -2.98
C VAL A 84 12.57 12.14 -4.45
N ALA A 85 11.47 11.85 -5.14
CA ALA A 85 11.31 12.19 -6.54
C ALA A 85 9.83 12.25 -6.94
N ALA A 86 9.55 12.82 -8.11
CA ALA A 86 8.28 12.70 -8.79
C ALA A 86 8.48 11.97 -10.12
N ARG A 87 7.55 11.09 -10.48
CA ARG A 87 7.55 10.28 -11.70
C ARG A 87 6.32 10.63 -12.52
N GLY A 88 6.55 11.04 -13.77
CA GLY A 88 5.49 11.34 -14.73
C GLY A 88 5.23 10.15 -15.66
N TYR A 89 3.97 9.89 -15.95
CA TYR A 89 3.51 8.82 -16.83
C TYR A 89 2.78 9.40 -18.04
N VAL A 90 3.05 8.81 -19.20
CA VAL A 90 2.31 9.03 -20.44
C VAL A 90 1.57 7.75 -20.81
N LYS A 91 0.44 7.90 -21.49
CA LYS A 91 -0.33 6.77 -21.98
C LYS A 91 0.20 6.34 -23.35
N ASP A 92 0.63 5.10 -23.42
CA ASP A 92 0.96 4.41 -24.66
C ASP A 92 -0.17 3.42 -25.01
N THR A 93 -0.14 2.87 -26.21
CA THR A 93 -0.99 1.78 -26.68
C THR A 93 -1.02 0.57 -25.74
N TYR A 94 0.07 0.34 -25.00
CA TYR A 94 0.22 -0.75 -24.02
C TYR A 94 -0.10 -0.34 -22.57
N GLY A 95 -0.51 0.91 -22.33
CA GLY A 95 -0.83 1.44 -20.99
C GLY A 95 0.14 2.54 -20.54
N LEU A 96 0.23 2.75 -19.23
CA LEU A 96 1.06 3.82 -18.66
C LEU A 96 2.55 3.49 -18.78
N ARG A 97 3.30 4.34 -19.47
CA ARG A 97 4.75 4.28 -19.58
C ARG A 97 5.38 5.46 -18.85
N THR A 98 6.47 5.20 -18.11
CA THR A 98 7.22 6.26 -17.46
C THR A 98 7.85 7.19 -18.50
N LEU A 99 7.54 8.48 -18.39
CA LEU A 99 8.14 9.52 -19.24
C LEU A 99 9.50 9.92 -18.71
N THR A 100 9.54 10.44 -17.48
CA THR A 100 10.76 10.88 -16.79
C THR A 100 10.54 10.89 -15.28
N GLU A 101 11.63 11.09 -14.54
CA GLU A 101 11.64 11.28 -13.09
C GLU A 101 12.38 12.56 -12.72
N ALA A 102 11.78 13.36 -11.86
CA ALA A 102 12.40 14.54 -11.29
C ALA A 102 12.84 14.23 -9.86
N TRP A 103 14.14 14.03 -9.67
CA TRP A 103 14.74 13.72 -8.38
C TRP A 103 15.07 14.97 -7.58
N ASP A 104 14.95 14.90 -6.26
CA ASP A 104 15.46 15.95 -5.38
C ASP A 104 17.00 16.04 -5.43
N LYS A 105 17.54 17.24 -5.21
CA LYS A 105 18.99 17.45 -5.16
C LYS A 105 19.60 16.89 -3.89
N LYS A 106 18.88 16.94 -2.76
CA LYS A 106 19.37 16.53 -1.44
C LYS A 106 18.73 15.22 -1.01
N LEU A 107 19.18 14.15 -1.66
CA LEU A 107 18.77 12.80 -1.32
C LEU A 107 19.33 12.38 0.05
N ASP A 108 18.56 11.54 0.73
CA ASP A 108 18.98 10.95 2.00
C ASP A 108 20.08 9.90 1.75
N PRO A 109 21.22 9.94 2.46
CA PRO A 109 22.25 8.90 2.36
C PRO A 109 21.73 7.47 2.58
N GLU A 110 20.66 7.29 3.35
CA GLU A 110 20.07 5.96 3.56
C GLU A 110 19.45 5.35 2.30
N LEU A 111 19.09 6.18 1.32
CA LEU A 111 18.57 5.74 0.04
C LEU A 111 19.58 4.90 -0.75
N GLU A 112 20.88 5.12 -0.55
CA GLU A 112 21.98 4.34 -1.17
C GLU A 112 21.91 2.86 -0.82
N ARG A 113 21.32 2.52 0.34
CA ARG A 113 21.13 1.12 0.76
C ARG A 113 20.09 0.38 -0.08
N ARG A 114 19.22 1.12 -0.77
CA ARG A 114 18.14 0.57 -1.59
C ARG A 114 18.45 0.63 -3.07
N ILE A 115 18.94 1.77 -3.57
CA ILE A 115 19.25 1.99 -4.98
C ILE A 115 20.57 2.74 -5.13
N PRO A 116 21.33 2.49 -6.21
CA PRO A 116 22.46 3.34 -6.55
C PRO A 116 21.95 4.73 -6.91
N ILE A 117 22.36 5.75 -6.16
CA ILE A 117 21.95 7.13 -6.42
C ILE A 117 22.67 7.65 -7.67
N PRO A 118 21.94 8.14 -8.68
CA PRO A 118 22.58 8.74 -9.85
C PRO A 118 23.25 10.07 -9.48
N LYS A 119 24.52 10.21 -9.86
CA LYS A 119 25.40 11.33 -9.45
C LYS A 119 25.06 12.68 -10.09
N LYS A 120 24.32 12.68 -11.21
CA LYS A 120 23.92 13.89 -11.96
C LYS A 120 22.47 13.76 -12.38
N HIS A 121 21.59 14.45 -11.66
CA HIS A 121 20.17 14.52 -11.96
C HIS A 121 19.80 15.94 -12.35
N ASP A 122 19.37 16.12 -13.60
CA ASP A 122 18.82 17.40 -14.05
C ASP A 122 17.30 17.43 -13.80
N ALA A 123 16.95 17.74 -12.55
CA ALA A 123 15.55 17.91 -12.16
C ALA A 123 14.84 18.98 -12.99
N LYS A 124 15.54 20.05 -13.42
CA LYS A 124 14.93 21.11 -14.24
C LYS A 124 14.55 20.58 -15.61
N ALA A 125 15.43 19.82 -16.25
CA ALA A 125 15.13 19.18 -17.53
C ALA A 125 13.98 18.16 -17.40
N ALA A 126 13.93 17.38 -16.32
CA ALA A 126 12.85 16.43 -16.07
C ALA A 126 11.49 17.14 -15.92
N TRP A 127 11.42 18.19 -15.09
CA TRP A 127 10.20 18.99 -14.94
C TRP A 127 9.77 19.68 -16.23
N LYS A 128 10.73 20.10 -17.07
CA LYS A 128 10.42 20.68 -18.38
C LYS A 128 9.82 19.62 -19.31
N LYS A 129 10.44 18.44 -19.40
CA LYS A 129 9.91 17.31 -20.19
C LYS A 129 8.52 16.86 -19.71
N MET A 130 8.26 16.93 -18.41
CA MET A 130 6.94 16.66 -17.84
C MET A 130 5.91 17.70 -18.28
N LYS A 131 6.27 18.99 -18.34
CA LYS A 131 5.36 20.04 -18.81
C LYS A 131 5.08 19.97 -20.32
N ASP A 132 6.12 19.67 -21.09
CA ASP A 132 6.03 19.64 -22.55
C ASP A 132 5.40 18.33 -23.07
N GLY A 133 5.32 17.30 -22.23
CA GLY A 133 4.77 15.99 -22.57
C GLY A 133 3.27 15.87 -22.23
N ASP A 134 2.59 14.98 -22.96
CA ASP A 134 1.18 14.64 -22.72
C ASP A 134 1.07 13.69 -21.50
N LEU A 135 1.09 14.29 -20.31
CA LEU A 135 1.04 13.55 -19.04
C LEU A 135 -0.38 13.07 -18.72
N GLU A 136 -0.50 11.78 -18.44
CA GLU A 136 -1.74 11.16 -17.98
C GLU A 136 -1.76 11.02 -16.44
N ASP A 137 -0.61 10.80 -15.80
CA ASP A 137 -0.51 10.56 -14.34
C ASP A 137 0.83 11.06 -13.77
N ILE A 138 0.82 11.58 -12.55
CA ILE A 138 2.00 11.98 -11.78
C ILE A 138 1.99 11.30 -10.42
N ARG A 139 3.08 10.60 -10.10
CA ARG A 139 3.25 9.90 -8.83
C ARG A 139 4.47 10.40 -8.09
N LEU A 140 4.37 10.45 -6.77
CA LEU A 140 5.50 10.72 -5.90
C LEU A 140 6.24 9.42 -5.59
N LEU A 141 7.55 9.43 -5.77
CA LEU A 141 8.44 8.43 -5.21
C LEU A 141 8.76 8.85 -3.78
N ILE A 142 8.30 8.02 -2.85
CA ILE A 142 8.38 8.26 -1.41
C ILE A 142 9.20 7.16 -0.77
N GLN A 143 10.08 7.54 0.15
CA GLN A 143 10.83 6.60 0.98
C GLN A 143 10.27 6.56 2.41
N THR A 144 10.23 5.36 2.99
CA THR A 144 9.95 5.18 4.43
C THR A 144 11.16 5.55 5.28
N GLN A 145 10.93 5.81 6.57
CA GLN A 145 11.98 6.12 7.55
C GLN A 145 12.01 5.08 8.69
N PRO A 146 12.42 3.82 8.42
CA PRO A 146 12.34 2.75 9.41
C PRO A 146 13.21 2.97 10.64
N LYS A 147 14.27 3.80 10.55
CA LYS A 147 15.12 4.15 11.70
C LYS A 147 14.38 4.82 12.85
N MET A 148 13.28 5.51 12.57
CA MET A 148 12.49 6.17 13.61
C MET A 148 11.61 5.18 14.38
N VAL A 149 11.42 3.97 13.83
CA VAL A 149 10.63 2.90 14.42
C VAL A 149 11.54 2.05 15.31
N ALA A 150 11.53 2.31 16.62
CA ALA A 150 12.42 1.65 17.56
C ALA A 150 12.20 0.11 17.64
N GLY A 151 10.98 -0.34 17.37
CA GLY A 151 10.61 -1.76 17.48
C GLY A 151 11.09 -2.66 16.33
N ILE A 152 11.65 -2.09 15.26
CA ILE A 152 12.05 -2.86 14.08
C ILE A 152 13.56 -2.68 13.83
N PRO A 153 14.35 -3.77 13.72
CA PRO A 153 15.79 -3.69 13.49
C PRO A 153 16.14 -3.32 12.03
N LYS A 154 15.25 -2.64 11.32
CA LYS A 154 15.38 -2.30 9.90
C LYS A 154 15.90 -0.89 9.77
N LYS A 155 16.99 -0.74 9.01
CA LYS A 155 17.57 0.57 8.69
C LYS A 155 17.40 0.95 7.22
N LYS A 156 17.19 -0.05 6.36
CA LYS A 156 17.05 0.12 4.92
C LYS A 156 15.64 0.61 4.58
N PRO A 157 15.48 1.77 3.91
CA PRO A 157 14.18 2.28 3.54
C PRO A 157 13.54 1.48 2.39
N GLU A 158 12.21 1.48 2.34
CA GLU A 158 11.42 1.08 1.18
C GLU A 158 11.09 2.29 0.34
N ILE A 159 11.10 2.12 -0.98
CA ILE A 159 10.67 3.13 -1.94
C ILE A 159 9.35 2.66 -2.53
N MET A 160 8.36 3.55 -2.53
CA MET A 160 7.03 3.31 -3.07
C MET A 160 6.60 4.48 -3.94
N GLU A 161 5.75 4.20 -4.91
CA GLU A 161 5.01 5.24 -5.61
C GLU A 161 3.72 5.51 -4.85
N MET A 162 3.39 6.78 -4.66
CA MET A 162 2.08 7.23 -4.20
C MET A 162 1.49 8.16 -5.25
N ALA A 163 0.27 7.89 -5.68
CA ALA A 163 -0.43 8.78 -6.61
C ALA A 163 -0.85 10.09 -5.93
N ILE A 164 -0.95 11.14 -6.74
CA ILE A 164 -1.56 12.41 -6.36
C ILE A 164 -2.97 12.42 -6.96
N GLY A 165 -3.98 12.57 -6.13
CA GLY A 165 -5.37 12.65 -6.56
C GLY A 165 -5.93 14.05 -6.41
N GLY A 166 -6.89 14.41 -7.27
CA GLY A 166 -7.57 15.70 -7.24
C GLY A 166 -6.82 16.82 -7.96
N GLY A 167 -7.51 17.92 -8.22
CA GLY A 167 -7.01 19.07 -8.98
C GLY A 167 -6.73 18.77 -10.46
N SER A 168 -6.30 19.79 -11.19
CA SER A 168 -5.81 19.61 -12.57
C SER A 168 -4.40 18.99 -12.58
N MET A 169 -3.96 18.47 -13.73
CA MET A 169 -2.60 17.93 -13.89
C MET A 169 -1.51 18.97 -13.53
N ASP A 170 -1.76 20.24 -13.85
CA ASP A 170 -0.87 21.35 -13.48
C ASP A 170 -0.81 21.58 -11.97
N ASP A 171 -1.96 21.49 -11.28
CA ASP A 171 -2.04 21.59 -9.82
C ASP A 171 -1.31 20.43 -9.16
N GLN A 172 -1.48 19.21 -9.66
CA GLN A 172 -0.76 18.03 -9.19
C GLN A 172 0.74 18.18 -9.38
N MET A 173 1.18 18.73 -10.51
CA MET A 173 2.59 18.99 -10.77
C MET A 173 3.15 20.07 -9.84
N ALA A 174 2.40 21.14 -9.58
CA ALA A 174 2.78 22.19 -8.64
C ALA A 174 2.87 21.64 -7.21
N PHE A 175 1.92 20.80 -6.81
CA PHE A 175 1.93 20.09 -5.55
C PHE A 175 3.15 19.16 -5.42
N ALA A 176 3.45 18.38 -6.47
CA ALA A 176 4.61 17.49 -6.49
C ALA A 176 5.93 18.27 -6.30
N LYS A 177 6.07 19.41 -6.98
CA LYS A 177 7.24 20.31 -6.80
C LYS A 177 7.32 20.88 -5.39
N LYS A 178 6.18 21.25 -4.78
CA LYS A 178 6.12 21.78 -3.41
C LYS A 178 6.52 20.73 -2.38
N MET A 179 6.15 19.47 -2.59
CA MET A 179 6.40 18.36 -1.68
C MET A 179 7.77 17.71 -1.87
N LEU A 180 8.44 17.93 -3.00
CA LEU A 180 9.77 17.38 -3.28
C LEU A 180 10.78 17.75 -2.18
N GLY A 181 11.45 16.74 -1.62
CA GLY A 181 12.45 16.90 -0.54
C GLY A 181 11.85 17.09 0.86
N LYS A 182 10.53 17.25 0.98
CA LYS A 182 9.83 17.39 2.27
C LYS A 182 9.34 16.05 2.81
N GLU A 183 8.96 16.08 4.07
CA GLU A 183 8.28 14.97 4.73
C GLU A 183 6.76 15.09 4.57
N VAL A 184 6.11 13.93 4.48
CA VAL A 184 4.67 13.74 4.43
C VAL A 184 4.28 13.06 5.73
N THR A 185 3.26 13.61 6.38
CA THR A 185 2.68 13.07 7.61
C THR A 185 1.35 12.37 7.33
N ILE A 186 0.85 11.59 8.29
CA ILE A 186 -0.43 10.89 8.13
C ILE A 186 -1.60 11.86 7.90
N ASN A 187 -1.54 13.05 8.48
CA ASN A 187 -2.57 14.09 8.35
C ASN A 187 -2.67 14.66 6.93
N ASP A 188 -1.59 14.56 6.13
CA ASP A 188 -1.61 14.96 4.72
C ASP A 188 -2.34 13.92 3.85
N PHE A 189 -2.47 12.69 4.35
CA PHE A 189 -3.12 11.57 3.66
C PHE A 189 -4.55 11.34 4.12
N ALA A 190 -4.83 11.29 5.42
CA ALA A 190 -6.12 10.88 5.96
C ALA A 190 -6.51 11.67 7.22
N SER A 191 -7.81 11.80 7.44
CA SER A 191 -8.38 12.35 8.67
C SER A 191 -9.10 11.29 9.51
N ASN A 192 -9.37 11.62 10.78
CA ASN A 192 -10.03 10.70 11.71
C ASN A 192 -11.43 10.32 11.23
N GLY A 193 -11.71 9.02 11.16
CA GLY A 193 -13.01 8.49 10.72
C GLY A 193 -13.12 8.19 9.23
N GLU A 194 -12.09 8.51 8.43
CA GLU A 194 -12.03 8.10 7.02
C GLU A 194 -11.92 6.56 6.89
N MET A 195 -12.59 6.01 5.88
CA MET A 195 -12.45 4.60 5.52
C MET A 195 -11.22 4.43 4.62
N LEU A 196 -10.32 3.55 5.02
CA LEU A 196 -9.04 3.31 4.34
C LEU A 196 -8.89 1.85 3.97
N ASP A 197 -8.25 1.60 2.84
CA ASP A 197 -7.86 0.26 2.42
C ASP A 197 -6.46 -0.09 2.95
N ALA A 198 -6.35 -1.24 3.61
CA ALA A 198 -5.07 -1.76 4.10
C ALA A 198 -4.52 -2.82 3.13
N VAL A 199 -3.39 -2.51 2.49
CA VAL A 199 -2.69 -3.44 1.59
C VAL A 199 -1.41 -3.91 2.28
N ALA A 200 -1.26 -5.23 2.45
CA ALA A 200 -0.08 -5.83 3.09
C ALA A 200 0.17 -7.26 2.62
N VAL A 201 1.39 -7.75 2.85
CA VAL A 201 1.73 -9.16 2.67
C VAL A 201 1.39 -9.92 3.96
N THR A 202 0.63 -11.01 3.82
CA THR A 202 0.23 -11.84 4.97
C THR A 202 1.40 -12.59 5.58
N THR A 203 1.27 -13.00 6.85
CA THR A 203 2.25 -13.85 7.55
C THR A 203 2.53 -15.14 6.77
N GLY A 204 3.81 -15.43 6.55
CA GLY A 204 4.25 -16.65 5.91
C GLY A 204 4.20 -17.84 6.86
N TYR A 205 3.48 -18.91 6.49
CA TYR A 205 3.40 -20.17 7.25
C TYR A 205 4.17 -21.33 6.58
N GLY A 206 5.00 -21.05 5.58
CA GLY A 206 5.74 -22.08 4.84
C GLY A 206 4.84 -23.04 4.04
N PHE A 207 5.32 -24.26 3.84
CA PHE A 207 4.55 -25.31 3.15
C PHE A 207 3.36 -25.76 4.03
N GLN A 208 2.16 -25.72 3.47
CA GLN A 208 0.92 -26.07 4.16
C GLN A 208 0.14 -27.12 3.35
N GLY A 209 -0.36 -28.15 4.05
CA GLY A 209 -1.20 -29.18 3.47
C GLY A 209 -2.59 -28.67 3.06
N HIS A 210 -3.28 -29.44 2.23
CA HIS A 210 -4.54 -29.04 1.59
C HIS A 210 -5.62 -28.61 2.59
N VAL A 211 -5.71 -29.29 3.74
CA VAL A 211 -6.68 -28.98 4.80
C VAL A 211 -6.53 -27.54 5.30
N LYS A 212 -5.32 -27.11 5.70
CA LYS A 212 -5.08 -25.75 6.19
C LYS A 212 -5.01 -24.73 5.04
N ARG A 213 -4.51 -25.14 3.87
CA ARG A 213 -4.34 -24.26 2.71
C ARG A 213 -5.63 -23.95 1.97
N TRP A 214 -6.59 -24.87 1.94
CA TRP A 214 -7.85 -24.76 1.17
C TRP A 214 -9.12 -24.96 2.01
N GLY A 215 -9.01 -25.37 3.28
CA GLY A 215 -10.17 -25.60 4.14
C GLY A 215 -10.99 -26.84 3.75
N VAL A 216 -10.34 -27.85 3.14
CA VAL A 216 -10.99 -29.12 2.80
C VAL A 216 -11.23 -29.96 4.05
N LYS A 217 -12.29 -30.78 4.01
CA LYS A 217 -12.66 -31.66 5.12
C LYS A 217 -11.60 -32.76 5.28
N LEU A 218 -11.22 -33.04 6.53
CA LEU A 218 -10.41 -34.21 6.87
C LEU A 218 -11.11 -35.51 6.47
N LEU A 219 -10.32 -36.48 6.00
CA LEU A 219 -10.81 -37.83 5.77
C LEU A 219 -11.14 -38.52 7.11
N THR A 220 -11.92 -39.59 7.04
CA THR A 220 -12.36 -40.36 8.21
C THR A 220 -11.17 -40.91 8.99
N HIS A 221 -11.37 -41.18 10.29
CA HIS A 221 -10.30 -41.69 11.14
C HIS A 221 -9.80 -43.08 10.73
N LYS A 222 -10.61 -43.86 10.01
CA LYS A 222 -10.29 -45.21 9.50
C LYS A 222 -9.51 -45.21 8.18
N ASN A 223 -9.12 -44.06 7.65
CA ASN A 223 -8.40 -44.04 6.38
C ASN A 223 -6.98 -44.61 6.54
N SER A 224 -6.62 -45.58 5.70
CA SER A 224 -5.41 -46.41 5.87
C SER A 224 -4.08 -45.64 5.78
N LYS A 225 -3.98 -44.64 4.88
CA LYS A 225 -2.70 -43.93 4.65
C LYS A 225 -2.65 -42.60 5.37
N HIS A 226 -3.40 -41.61 4.89
CA HIS A 226 -3.33 -40.25 5.40
C HIS A 226 -4.71 -39.64 5.53
N ARG A 227 -4.94 -38.89 6.61
CA ARG A 227 -6.20 -38.17 6.85
C ARG A 227 -6.21 -36.73 6.33
N ARG A 228 -5.02 -36.19 6.07
CA ARG A 228 -4.74 -34.80 5.68
C ARG A 228 -4.24 -34.74 4.23
N MET A 229 -5.00 -35.36 3.33
CA MET A 229 -4.86 -35.16 1.88
C MET A 229 -5.88 -34.13 1.41
#